data_AF-A0A329Z821-F1
#
_entry.id   AF-A0A329Z821-F1
#
_cell.length_a   1.000
_cell.length_b   1.000
_cell.length_c   1.000
_cell.angle_alpha   90.00
_cell.angle_beta   90.00
_cell.angle_gamma   90.00
#
_symmetry.space_group_name_H-M   'P 1'
#
loop_
_entity.id
_entity.type
_entity.pdbx_description
1 polymer ?
#
loop_
_entity_poly.entity_id
_entity_poly.type
_entity_poly.pdbx_seq_one_letter_code
_entity_poly.pdbx_strand_id
1 'polypeptide(L)'
;MFFRILKLKNANKFKIYKILIQCHCIIDKQKHLEFIAEHYEEINSWFNSKEFKEKYINTNHPYPPLLNPERLNAKVESCKDNKLSALSLRGTNKVRDEAIHNVAYFKDSIAGSKVDKIIDCHDSTNAESCNDKCQSIKTDCKAQNLQSQSKSAESIQPYPNLSYESIPPELAWDLNLPLPRGYDCIWALFGLSGCVAFGSFLGKLGTSMLYVGAPFDKVYKKAYLYLRERSLNLLVWVSFDDRKELHREKLFSLMDSEVPLLMDVRDSVGRLKHGVNHGSFKTGKTQYSIDDPMELLVDRVTYGGQDKPHLDILGNFSNGNVFCGSPEIWIYDKIVQMLPNAKYVKYLDMQEIVGERTFDTMMKLAKEFGFPLPQEKDREFFTSKINNQYRYLLPITIYINKKIQVFVQQQIHSLQDKIDILPRLSLDYFGIKVGLFC
;
A
#
# COMPACT_ATOMS: atom_id res chain seq x y z
N MET A 1 -7.99 32.89 2.75
CA MET A 1 -9.09 32.46 3.64
C MET A 1 -9.92 33.64 4.18
N PHE A 2 -9.36 34.56 4.99
CA PHE A 2 -10.12 35.64 5.66
C PHE A 2 -11.03 36.48 4.74
N PHE A 3 -10.51 37.00 3.62
CA PHE A 3 -11.32 37.77 2.66
C PHE A 3 -12.50 36.99 2.06
N ARG A 4 -12.37 35.66 1.89
CA ARG A 4 -13.45 34.81 1.40
C ARG A 4 -14.53 34.63 2.47
N ILE A 5 -14.12 34.47 3.73
CA ILE A 5 -15.05 34.40 4.86
C ILE A 5 -15.85 35.69 5.02
N LEU A 6 -15.25 36.87 4.79
CA LEU A 6 -15.99 38.14 4.85
C LEU A 6 -17.14 38.20 3.83
N LYS A 7 -16.97 37.55 2.67
CA LYS A 7 -17.97 37.44 1.60
C LYS A 7 -19.05 36.38 1.87
N LEU A 8 -18.86 35.52 2.87
CA LEU A 8 -19.83 34.50 3.25
C LEU A 8 -21.09 35.18 3.82
N LYS A 9 -22.25 34.90 3.21
CA LYS A 9 -23.55 35.39 3.67
C LYS A 9 -24.08 34.54 4.84
N ASN A 10 -23.32 34.48 5.93
CA ASN A 10 -23.67 33.71 7.13
C ASN A 10 -23.40 34.54 8.39
N ALA A 11 -24.36 34.57 9.32
CA ALA A 11 -24.26 35.35 10.56
C ALA A 11 -23.11 34.87 11.48
N ASN A 12 -22.72 33.60 11.38
CA ASN A 12 -21.67 32.98 12.17
C ASN A 12 -20.27 33.05 11.51
N LYS A 13 -20.08 33.78 10.40
CA LYS A 13 -18.82 33.80 9.64
C LYS A 13 -17.55 34.09 10.46
N PHE A 14 -17.62 34.95 11.48
CA PHE A 14 -16.48 35.22 12.36
C PHE A 14 -16.21 34.09 13.37
N LYS A 15 -17.26 33.39 13.83
CA LYS A 15 -17.10 32.19 14.66
C LYS A 15 -16.50 31.05 13.85
N ILE A 16 -16.97 30.85 12.62
CA ILE A 16 -16.39 29.92 11.65
C ILE A 16 -14.90 30.22 11.47
N TYR A 17 -14.52 31.47 11.19
CA TYR A 17 -13.11 31.84 11.06
C TYR A 17 -12.25 31.44 12.26
N LYS A 18 -12.76 31.69 13.48
CA LYS A 18 -12.06 31.37 14.72
C LYS A 18 -11.85 29.85 14.86
N ILE A 19 -12.88 29.06 14.59
CA ILE A 19 -12.81 27.59 14.60
C ILE A 19 -11.77 27.10 13.58
N LEU A 20 -11.79 27.62 12.35
CA LEU A 20 -10.85 27.22 11.30
C LEU A 20 -9.39 27.49 11.68
N ILE A 21 -9.10 28.64 12.31
CA ILE A 21 -7.76 28.93 12.83
C ILE A 21 -7.37 27.92 13.91
N GLN A 22 -8.26 27.67 14.88
CA GLN A 22 -7.97 26.77 16.00
C GLN A 22 -7.80 25.31 15.57
N CYS A 23 -8.44 24.91 14.47
CA CYS A 23 -8.29 23.57 13.89
C CYS A 23 -7.22 23.52 12.77
N HIS A 24 -6.43 24.59 12.60
CA HIS A 24 -5.41 24.70 11.55
C HIS A 24 -5.91 24.37 10.13
N CYS A 25 -7.17 24.72 9.84
CA CYS A 25 -7.80 24.48 8.55
C CYS A 25 -7.60 25.69 7.62
N ILE A 26 -7.00 25.47 6.46
CA ILE A 26 -6.83 26.50 5.42
C ILE A 26 -7.79 26.19 4.28
N ILE A 27 -8.90 26.94 4.22
CA ILE A 27 -9.92 26.77 3.19
C ILE A 27 -9.77 27.87 2.13
N ASP A 28 -9.47 27.45 0.91
CA ASP A 28 -9.32 28.33 -0.25
C ASP A 28 -10.50 28.25 -1.24
N LYS A 29 -11.25 27.14 -1.25
CA LYS A 29 -12.43 26.96 -2.11
C LYS A 29 -13.69 27.55 -1.49
N GLN A 30 -14.43 28.32 -2.28
CA GLN A 30 -15.67 28.98 -1.83
C GLN A 30 -16.76 27.96 -1.47
N LYS A 31 -16.93 26.91 -2.28
CA LYS A 31 -17.91 25.83 -2.02
C LYS A 31 -17.66 25.11 -0.69
N HIS A 32 -16.40 24.96 -0.29
CA HIS A 32 -16.05 24.33 1.00
C HIS A 32 -16.41 25.24 2.17
N LEU A 33 -16.24 26.56 2.04
CA LEU A 33 -16.71 27.52 3.04
C LEU A 33 -18.24 27.54 3.16
N GLU A 34 -18.95 27.41 2.04
CA GLU A 34 -20.42 27.31 2.02
C GLU A 34 -20.90 26.07 2.77
N PHE A 35 -20.29 24.90 2.52
CA PHE A 35 -20.55 23.68 3.27
C PHE A 35 -20.34 23.86 4.78
N ILE A 36 -19.21 24.46 5.17
CA ILE A 36 -18.91 24.73 6.60
C ILE A 36 -19.95 25.67 7.21
N ALA A 37 -20.48 26.62 6.44
CA ALA A 37 -21.50 27.55 6.88
C ALA A 37 -22.86 26.86 7.08
N GLU A 38 -23.20 25.92 6.19
CA GLU A 38 -24.42 25.13 6.22
C GLU A 38 -24.43 24.16 7.41
N HIS A 39 -23.29 23.53 7.71
CA HIS A 39 -23.13 22.59 8.83
C HIS A 39 -22.51 23.22 10.08
N TYR A 40 -22.69 24.52 10.26
CA TYR A 40 -22.07 25.26 11.37
C TYR A 40 -22.50 24.73 12.74
N GLU A 41 -23.77 24.35 12.91
CA GLU A 41 -24.27 23.89 14.21
C GLU A 41 -23.65 22.55 14.62
N GLU A 42 -23.49 21.61 13.68
CA GLU A 42 -22.81 20.34 13.89
C GLU A 42 -21.32 20.55 14.24
N ILE A 43 -20.65 21.42 13.48
CA ILE A 43 -19.23 21.75 13.69
C ILE A 43 -19.05 22.43 15.05
N ASN A 44 -19.89 23.41 15.38
CA ASN A 44 -19.82 24.16 16.64
C ASN A 44 -20.16 23.27 17.84
N SER A 45 -21.14 22.36 17.72
CA SER A 45 -21.45 21.37 18.75
C SER A 45 -20.26 20.46 19.01
N TRP A 46 -19.66 19.90 17.96
CA TRP A 46 -18.47 19.05 18.05
C TRP A 46 -17.27 19.79 18.66
N PHE A 47 -16.94 20.97 18.14
CA PHE A 47 -15.82 21.80 18.61
C PHE A 47 -15.91 22.14 20.11
N ASN A 48 -17.12 22.35 20.62
CA ASN A 48 -17.32 22.68 22.03
C ASN A 48 -17.46 21.45 22.96
N SER A 49 -17.53 20.25 22.39
CA SER A 49 -17.68 19.00 23.14
C SER A 49 -16.47 18.73 24.06
N LYS A 50 -16.72 17.97 25.13
CA LYS A 50 -15.66 17.51 26.04
C LYS A 50 -14.66 16.62 25.29
N GLU A 51 -15.17 15.69 24.49
CA GLU A 51 -14.37 14.76 23.70
C GLU A 51 -13.39 15.49 22.76
N PHE A 52 -13.87 16.49 22.01
CA PHE A 52 -12.99 17.24 21.09
C PHE A 52 -11.86 17.97 21.84
N LYS A 53 -12.18 18.61 22.97
CA LYS A 53 -11.19 19.33 23.78
C LYS A 53 -10.15 18.36 24.35
N GLU A 54 -10.57 17.23 24.90
CA GLU A 54 -9.67 16.24 25.48
C GLU A 54 -8.78 15.59 24.42
N LYS A 55 -9.35 15.22 23.27
CA LYS A 55 -8.62 14.49 22.22
C LYS A 55 -7.73 15.38 21.36
N TYR A 56 -8.12 16.63 21.09
CA TYR A 56 -7.42 17.47 20.11
C TYR A 56 -6.82 18.75 20.68
N ILE A 57 -7.47 19.42 21.63
CA ILE A 57 -6.98 20.69 22.17
C ILE A 57 -5.94 20.44 23.27
N ASN A 58 -6.27 19.59 24.24
CA ASN A 58 -5.40 19.29 25.39
C ASN A 58 -4.12 18.55 24.99
N THR A 59 -4.17 17.80 23.89
CA THR A 59 -3.03 17.07 23.31
C THR A 59 -2.23 17.91 22.31
N ASN A 60 -2.64 19.16 22.05
CA ASN A 60 -2.07 20.02 21.01
C ASN A 60 -2.00 19.33 19.64
N HIS A 61 -3.08 18.63 19.26
CA HIS A 61 -3.12 17.86 18.03
C HIS A 61 -2.98 18.80 16.80
N PRO A 62 -2.08 18.49 15.84
CA PRO A 62 -1.74 19.43 14.78
C PRO A 62 -2.84 19.62 13.73
N TYR A 63 -3.74 18.63 13.56
CA TYR A 63 -4.84 18.69 12.58
C TYR A 63 -6.18 18.22 13.15
N PRO A 64 -6.82 18.99 14.06
CA PRO A 64 -8.14 18.63 14.60
C PRO A 64 -9.21 18.55 13.50
N PRO A 65 -10.07 17.51 13.47
CA PRO A 65 -11.13 17.36 12.48
C PRO A 65 -12.32 18.28 12.79
N LEU A 66 -12.88 18.93 11.78
CA LEU A 66 -14.02 19.85 11.95
C LEU A 66 -15.37 19.16 12.22
N LEU A 67 -15.48 17.87 11.93
CA LEU A 67 -16.65 17.04 12.22
C LEU A 67 -16.22 15.85 13.07
N ASN A 68 -17.14 15.28 13.85
CA ASN A 68 -16.85 14.12 14.70
C ASN A 68 -16.61 12.87 13.83
N PRO A 69 -15.39 12.29 13.84
CA PRO A 69 -15.07 11.13 13.00
C PRO A 69 -15.87 9.87 13.35
N GLU A 70 -16.21 9.65 14.62
CA GLU A 70 -16.96 8.48 15.06
C GLU A 70 -18.42 8.57 14.59
N ARG A 71 -19.04 9.75 14.66
CA ARG A 71 -20.38 9.99 14.12
C ARG A 71 -20.44 9.85 12.59
N LEU A 72 -19.36 10.20 11.89
CA LEU A 72 -19.26 10.01 10.44
C LEU A 72 -19.07 8.54 10.04
N ASN A 73 -18.41 7.73 10.89
CA ASN A 73 -18.25 6.29 10.69
C ASN A 73 -19.47 5.48 11.15
N ALA A 74 -20.30 6.04 12.04
CA ALA A 74 -21.51 5.39 12.51
C ALA A 74 -22.48 5.15 11.35
N LYS A 75 -22.85 3.89 11.13
CA LYS A 75 -23.87 3.54 10.12
C LYS A 75 -25.23 3.99 10.61
N VAL A 76 -25.98 4.70 9.77
CA VAL A 76 -27.43 4.86 9.99
C VAL A 76 -28.04 3.46 9.80
N GLU A 77 -28.66 2.91 10.84
CA GLU A 77 -29.47 1.70 10.70
C GLU A 77 -30.65 2.01 9.75
N SER A 78 -30.46 1.77 8.45
CA SER A 78 -31.59 1.75 7.54
C SER A 78 -32.35 0.45 7.78
N CYS A 79 -33.58 0.53 8.31
CA CYS A 79 -34.53 -0.59 8.30
C CYS A 79 -34.77 -1.06 6.86
N LYS A 80 -33.95 -2.00 6.38
CA LYS A 80 -34.31 -3.01 5.37
C LYS A 80 -33.56 -4.29 5.70
N ASP A 81 -34.30 -5.20 6.32
CA ASP A 81 -33.96 -6.60 6.46
C ASP A 81 -33.54 -7.21 5.11
N ASN A 82 -32.35 -7.79 5.04
CA ASN A 82 -32.24 -9.24 5.08
C ASN A 82 -30.81 -9.69 5.38
N LYS A 83 -30.72 -10.56 6.38
CA LYS A 83 -29.54 -11.28 6.85
C LYS A 83 -28.77 -11.93 5.69
N LEU A 84 -27.53 -11.49 5.45
CA LEU A 84 -26.43 -12.41 5.22
C LEU A 84 -25.30 -12.03 6.18
N SER A 85 -25.27 -12.78 7.27
CA SER A 85 -24.26 -12.71 8.32
C SER A 85 -22.87 -12.96 7.77
N ALA A 86 -21.92 -12.17 8.29
CA ALA A 86 -20.49 -12.39 8.22
C ALA A 86 -20.12 -13.82 8.62
N LEU A 87 -19.97 -14.71 7.64
CA LEU A 87 -19.24 -15.98 7.68
C LEU A 87 -19.26 -16.55 6.25
N SER A 88 -18.08 -16.83 5.71
CA SER A 88 -17.84 -17.47 4.40
C SER A 88 -17.99 -16.62 3.13
N LEU A 89 -16.94 -15.85 2.82
CA LEU A 89 -16.41 -15.75 1.45
C LEU A 89 -14.88 -15.99 1.49
N ARG A 90 -14.47 -17.10 2.10
CA ARG A 90 -13.21 -17.79 1.77
C ARG A 90 -13.60 -18.99 0.93
N GLY A 91 -13.52 -18.87 -0.40
CA GLY A 91 -13.68 -20.00 -1.29
C GLY A 91 -14.26 -19.63 -2.65
N THR A 92 -13.38 -19.73 -3.66
CA THR A 92 -13.66 -19.97 -5.09
C THR A 92 -14.47 -18.94 -5.88
N ASN A 93 -13.78 -18.12 -6.67
CA ASN A 93 -13.84 -18.10 -8.14
C ASN A 93 -13.04 -16.89 -8.64
N LYS A 94 -11.97 -17.09 -9.43
CA LYS A 94 -12.06 -17.06 -10.90
C LYS A 94 -12.85 -15.85 -11.43
N VAL A 95 -12.47 -14.65 -11.00
CA VAL A 95 -12.50 -13.45 -11.85
C VAL A 95 -11.15 -12.78 -11.66
N ARG A 96 -10.34 -12.88 -12.70
CA ARG A 96 -9.05 -12.20 -12.82
C ARG A 96 -9.32 -10.72 -13.05
N ASP A 97 -8.45 -9.91 -12.43
CA ASP A 97 -8.00 -8.60 -12.89
C ASP A 97 -8.94 -7.41 -12.68
N GLU A 98 -8.84 -6.80 -11.48
CA GLU A 98 -8.46 -5.40 -11.28
C GLU A 98 -8.26 -5.12 -9.77
N ALA A 99 -7.45 -5.95 -9.09
CA ALA A 99 -6.80 -5.54 -7.86
C ALA A 99 -5.58 -4.73 -8.28
N ILE A 100 -5.58 -3.42 -8.00
CA ILE A 100 -4.45 -2.52 -8.28
C ILE A 100 -3.22 -3.05 -7.54
N HIS A 101 -2.44 -3.90 -8.21
CA HIS A 101 -1.07 -4.21 -7.86
C HIS A 101 -0.22 -2.98 -8.20
N ASN A 102 -0.24 -1.99 -7.33
CA ASN A 102 0.83 -1.00 -7.29
C ASN A 102 2.07 -1.61 -6.62
N VAL A 103 2.63 -2.66 -7.23
CA VAL A 103 4.08 -2.93 -7.25
C VAL A 103 4.77 -1.89 -8.17
N ALA A 104 4.01 -0.94 -8.74
CA ALA A 104 4.50 0.18 -9.52
C ALA A 104 5.62 0.97 -8.81
N TYR A 105 5.56 1.13 -7.49
CA TYR A 105 6.62 1.86 -6.77
C TYR A 105 7.99 1.14 -6.78
N PHE A 106 8.00 -0.18 -6.97
CA PHE A 106 9.25 -0.93 -7.23
C PHE A 106 9.58 -1.04 -8.73
N LYS A 107 8.63 -0.73 -9.63
CA LYS A 107 8.86 -0.62 -11.08
C LYS A 107 9.35 0.78 -11.48
N ASP A 108 9.01 1.85 -10.76
CA ASP A 108 9.36 3.23 -11.15
C ASP A 108 10.81 3.62 -10.81
N SER A 109 11.48 2.83 -9.97
CA SER A 109 12.96 2.82 -9.89
C SER A 109 13.62 2.07 -11.06
N ILE A 110 12.86 1.51 -11.99
CA ILE A 110 13.32 0.58 -13.05
C ILE A 110 13.13 1.13 -14.48
N ALA A 111 12.46 2.28 -14.71
CA ALA A 111 12.30 2.77 -16.08
C ALA A 111 12.53 4.28 -16.22
N GLY A 112 13.69 4.64 -16.77
CA GLY A 112 13.84 5.91 -17.46
C GLY A 112 13.07 5.91 -18.78
N SER A 113 12.47 7.07 -19.09
CA SER A 113 12.05 7.53 -20.43
C SER A 113 10.82 6.90 -21.11
N LYS A 114 9.71 7.67 -21.08
CA LYS A 114 8.66 7.94 -22.10
C LYS A 114 8.22 6.82 -23.07
N VAL A 115 6.90 6.62 -23.22
CA VAL A 115 6.10 6.91 -24.45
C VAL A 115 4.59 6.91 -24.11
N ASP A 116 3.88 7.80 -24.81
CA ASP A 116 2.47 8.20 -24.77
C ASP A 116 1.41 7.18 -25.29
N LYS A 117 0.13 7.51 -24.99
CA LYS A 117 -1.07 7.55 -25.89
C LYS A 117 -2.07 6.36 -26.00
N ILE A 118 -3.34 6.71 -25.67
CA ILE A 118 -4.66 6.33 -26.25
C ILE A 118 -5.19 4.94 -25.77
N ILE A 119 -6.42 4.75 -25.27
CA ILE A 119 -7.74 4.81 -25.96
C ILE A 119 -8.91 4.97 -24.94
N ASP A 120 -9.79 5.94 -25.22
CA ASP A 120 -11.20 6.03 -24.79
C ASP A 120 -12.02 4.85 -25.31
N CYS A 121 -12.99 4.32 -24.56
CA CYS A 121 -14.23 3.80 -25.15
C CYS A 121 -15.41 3.84 -24.16
N HIS A 122 -16.49 4.44 -24.66
CA HIS A 122 -17.84 4.52 -24.13
C HIS A 122 -18.63 3.20 -24.23
N ASP A 123 -19.62 3.08 -23.36
CA ASP A 123 -20.98 2.52 -23.52
C ASP A 123 -21.24 1.04 -23.91
N SER A 124 -22.04 0.40 -23.03
CA SER A 124 -23.39 -0.15 -23.28
C SER A 124 -23.64 -1.63 -22.90
N THR A 125 -24.61 -1.78 -21.99
CA THR A 125 -25.75 -2.74 -21.95
C THR A 125 -25.53 -4.22 -22.23
N ASN A 126 -25.82 -5.08 -21.23
CA ASN A 126 -27.05 -5.91 -21.22
C ASN A 126 -27.10 -6.84 -20.00
N ALA A 127 -28.30 -6.94 -19.42
CA ALA A 127 -28.68 -7.88 -18.39
C ALA A 127 -29.37 -9.10 -19.02
N GLU A 128 -29.20 -10.28 -18.43
CA GLU A 128 -30.14 -11.42 -18.41
C GLU A 128 -29.56 -12.49 -17.48
N SER A 129 -30.18 -12.74 -16.32
CA SER A 129 -31.15 -13.82 -16.07
C SER A 129 -30.52 -15.22 -15.95
N CYS A 130 -30.47 -15.75 -14.72
CA CYS A 130 -30.89 -17.13 -14.44
C CYS A 130 -31.13 -17.35 -12.95
N ASN A 131 -32.35 -17.80 -12.62
CA ASN A 131 -32.84 -18.14 -11.29
C ASN A 131 -32.82 -19.67 -11.09
N ASP A 132 -32.99 -20.07 -9.83
CA ASP A 132 -33.53 -21.34 -9.30
C ASP A 132 -32.62 -22.43 -8.68
N LYS A 133 -32.90 -22.59 -7.36
CA LYS A 133 -33.03 -23.81 -6.54
C LYS A 133 -31.79 -24.45 -5.91
N CYS A 134 -31.69 -24.34 -4.58
CA CYS A 134 -31.84 -25.52 -3.70
C CYS A 134 -32.13 -25.14 -2.24
N GLN A 135 -32.97 -25.95 -1.59
CA GLN A 135 -33.61 -25.76 -0.29
C GLN A 135 -32.81 -26.35 0.89
N SER A 136 -32.99 -25.72 2.05
CA SER A 136 -33.09 -26.24 3.43
C SER A 136 -32.18 -27.37 3.92
N ILE A 137 -31.33 -27.07 4.91
CA ILE A 137 -31.12 -27.90 6.13
C ILE A 137 -30.89 -26.95 7.32
N LYS A 138 -31.73 -27.06 8.36
CA LYS A 138 -31.57 -26.42 9.68
C LYS A 138 -30.85 -27.38 10.61
N THR A 139 -29.82 -26.91 11.33
CA THR A 139 -29.41 -27.55 12.60
C THR A 139 -28.77 -26.54 13.54
N ASP A 140 -29.21 -26.62 14.79
CA ASP A 140 -28.87 -25.77 15.94
C ASP A 140 -27.39 -25.80 16.31
N CYS A 141 -26.82 -24.64 16.71
CA CYS A 141 -25.67 -24.61 17.61
C CYS A 141 -25.73 -23.38 18.53
N LYS A 142 -25.71 -23.70 19.84
CA LYS A 142 -25.83 -22.81 20.98
C LYS A 142 -24.63 -21.85 21.11
N ALA A 143 -24.94 -20.61 21.46
CA ALA A 143 -23.98 -19.58 21.86
C ALA A 143 -23.25 -19.95 23.16
N GLN A 144 -21.95 -19.66 23.21
CA GLN A 144 -21.20 -19.51 24.46
C GLN A 144 -20.51 -18.14 24.46
N ASN A 145 -20.90 -17.36 25.46
CA ASN A 145 -20.43 -16.00 25.77
C ASN A 145 -18.94 -15.98 26.13
N LEU A 146 -18.16 -15.11 25.48
CA LEU A 146 -17.00 -14.48 26.10
C LEU A 146 -17.33 -13.01 26.33
N GLN A 147 -17.51 -12.63 27.59
CA GLN A 147 -17.68 -11.25 28.03
C GLN A 147 -16.35 -10.50 27.89
N SER A 148 -16.24 -9.60 26.92
CA SER A 148 -15.25 -8.52 26.94
C SER A 148 -15.85 -7.33 27.69
N GLN A 149 -15.17 -6.86 28.74
CA GLN A 149 -15.53 -5.68 29.51
C GLN A 149 -15.57 -4.43 28.61
N SER A 150 -16.78 -3.95 28.31
CA SER A 150 -17.02 -2.67 27.63
C SER A 150 -16.91 -1.51 28.62
N LYS A 151 -15.98 -0.59 28.39
CA LYS A 151 -16.13 0.80 28.88
C LYS A 151 -17.42 1.36 28.28
N SER A 152 -18.22 2.03 29.10
CA SER A 152 -19.55 2.56 28.77
C SER A 152 -19.53 3.44 27.51
N ALA A 153 -20.05 2.92 26.41
CA ALA A 153 -20.35 3.70 25.22
C ALA A 153 -21.66 4.46 25.45
N GLU A 154 -21.60 5.78 25.63
CA GLU A 154 -22.74 6.61 25.21
C GLU A 154 -23.03 6.27 23.74
N SER A 155 -24.29 6.01 23.39
CA SER A 155 -24.64 5.63 22.02
C SER A 155 -24.26 6.77 21.07
N ILE A 156 -23.21 6.59 20.28
CA ILE A 156 -22.78 7.57 19.28
C ILE A 156 -23.84 7.61 18.18
N GLN A 157 -24.65 8.68 18.17
CA GLN A 157 -25.69 8.86 17.16
C GLN A 157 -25.07 9.39 15.86
N PRO A 158 -25.34 8.79 14.68
CA PRO A 158 -24.83 9.29 13.42
C PRO A 158 -25.34 10.72 13.13
N TYR A 159 -24.72 11.40 12.17
CA TYR A 159 -25.33 12.62 11.63
C TYR A 159 -26.50 12.24 10.71
N PRO A 160 -27.60 13.01 10.67
CA PRO A 160 -28.75 12.69 9.82
C PRO A 160 -28.43 12.57 8.33
N ASN A 161 -27.56 13.46 7.81
CA ASN A 161 -27.24 13.57 6.38
C ASN A 161 -25.73 13.72 6.12
N LEU A 162 -24.86 13.34 7.07
CA LEU A 162 -23.41 13.41 6.91
C LEU A 162 -22.77 12.06 7.24
N SER A 163 -21.93 11.61 6.32
CA SER A 163 -21.11 10.41 6.42
C SER A 163 -19.86 10.56 5.54
N TYR A 164 -18.92 9.63 5.67
CA TYR A 164 -17.74 9.57 4.79
C TYR A 164 -18.10 9.43 3.30
N GLU A 165 -19.22 8.80 2.97
CA GLU A 165 -19.71 8.63 1.60
C GLU A 165 -20.22 9.95 1.02
N SER A 166 -20.93 10.73 1.83
CA SER A 166 -21.52 12.02 1.43
C SER A 166 -20.50 13.14 1.23
N ILE A 167 -19.33 13.05 1.88
CA ILE A 167 -18.30 14.08 1.84
C ILE A 167 -17.29 13.75 0.72
N PRO A 168 -17.04 14.65 -0.25
CA PRO A 168 -16.02 14.41 -1.26
C PRO A 168 -14.61 14.46 -0.65
N PRO A 169 -13.66 13.68 -1.17
CA PRO A 169 -12.34 13.51 -0.55
C PRO A 169 -11.52 14.81 -0.51
N GLU A 170 -11.71 15.73 -1.44
CA GLU A 170 -11.07 17.06 -1.41
C GLU A 170 -11.57 17.90 -0.23
N LEU A 171 -12.87 17.84 0.07
CA LEU A 171 -13.44 18.54 1.22
C LEU A 171 -13.00 17.86 2.51
N ALA A 172 -13.00 16.53 2.57
CA ALA A 172 -12.55 15.78 3.73
C ALA A 172 -11.10 16.13 4.13
N TRP A 173 -10.21 16.25 3.15
CA TRP A 173 -8.84 16.71 3.37
C TRP A 173 -8.80 18.12 3.97
N ASP A 174 -9.58 19.05 3.43
CA ASP A 174 -9.63 20.45 3.90
C ASP A 174 -10.23 20.58 5.31
N LEU A 175 -11.17 19.70 5.66
CA LEU A 175 -11.80 19.60 6.98
C LEU A 175 -10.96 18.82 8.02
N ASN A 176 -9.75 18.38 7.64
CA ASN A 176 -8.87 17.53 8.44
C ASN A 176 -9.58 16.24 8.93
N LEU A 177 -10.47 15.66 8.12
CA LEU A 177 -11.12 14.40 8.50
C LEU A 177 -10.09 13.26 8.45
N PRO A 178 -10.05 12.37 9.44
CA PRO A 178 -9.22 11.19 9.33
C PRO A 178 -9.67 10.29 8.17
N LEU A 179 -8.86 9.31 7.80
CA LEU A 179 -9.29 8.27 6.86
C LEU A 179 -10.50 7.51 7.45
N PRO A 180 -11.45 7.05 6.62
CA PRO A 180 -12.46 6.11 7.06
C PRO A 180 -11.81 4.91 7.75
N ARG A 181 -12.50 4.35 8.76
CA ARG A 181 -12.05 3.10 9.37
C ARG A 181 -12.02 1.99 8.31
N GLY A 182 -11.22 0.95 8.54
CA GLY A 182 -11.15 -0.19 7.61
C GLY A 182 -9.74 -0.63 7.22
N TYR A 183 -8.71 -0.14 7.89
CA TYR A 183 -7.38 -0.73 7.82
C TYR A 183 -7.02 -1.38 9.15
N ASP A 184 -6.44 -2.57 9.12
CA ASP A 184 -6.16 -3.36 10.34
C ASP A 184 -4.80 -3.05 10.97
N CYS A 185 -3.86 -2.50 10.18
CA CYS A 185 -2.49 -2.22 10.60
C CYS A 185 -1.87 -1.13 9.71
N ILE A 186 -0.96 -0.34 10.29
CA ILE A 186 -0.08 0.56 9.55
C ILE A 186 1.28 -0.13 9.40
N TRP A 187 1.78 -0.25 8.18
CA TRP A 187 3.13 -0.73 7.92
C TRP A 187 4.03 0.44 7.50
N ALA A 188 4.98 0.80 8.37
CA ALA A 188 6.01 1.77 8.05
C ALA A 188 7.22 1.03 7.45
N LEU A 189 7.47 1.33 6.17
CA LEU A 189 8.48 0.70 5.35
C LEU A 189 9.76 1.55 5.31
N PHE A 190 10.89 0.95 5.68
CA PHE A 190 12.19 1.62 5.65
C PHE A 190 13.11 1.07 4.56
N GLY A 191 13.70 1.97 3.78
CA GLY A 191 14.68 1.59 2.76
C GLY A 191 15.87 0.82 3.38
N LEU A 192 16.32 -0.24 2.71
CA LEU A 192 17.45 -1.09 3.12
C LEU A 192 17.22 -1.95 4.39
N SER A 193 15.99 -2.06 4.88
CA SER A 193 15.62 -2.86 6.06
C SER A 193 14.95 -4.21 5.74
N GLY A 194 15.03 -4.67 4.49
CA GLY A 194 14.40 -5.94 4.08
C GLY A 194 12.95 -5.81 3.59
N CYS A 195 12.41 -4.59 3.59
CA CYS A 195 11.09 -4.23 3.07
C CYS A 195 10.65 -4.92 1.76
N VAL A 196 11.53 -5.03 0.76
CA VAL A 196 11.19 -5.63 -0.54
C VAL A 196 10.86 -7.12 -0.40
N ALA A 197 11.66 -7.85 0.40
CA ALA A 197 11.43 -9.26 0.65
C ALA A 197 10.14 -9.43 1.44
N PHE A 198 9.96 -8.64 2.51
CA PHE A 198 8.76 -8.70 3.33
C PHE A 198 7.48 -8.39 2.55
N GLY A 199 7.49 -7.35 1.71
CA GLY A 199 6.38 -7.04 0.81
C GLY A 199 6.08 -8.16 -0.20
N SER A 200 7.11 -8.87 -0.67
CA SER A 200 6.93 -10.03 -1.55
C SER A 200 6.29 -11.21 -0.81
N PHE A 201 6.66 -11.43 0.46
CA PHE A 201 6.05 -12.44 1.33
C PHE A 201 4.57 -12.11 1.60
N LEU A 202 4.24 -10.86 1.94
CA LEU A 202 2.86 -10.41 2.11
C LEU A 202 2.05 -10.54 0.81
N GLY A 203 2.65 -10.18 -0.33
CA GLY A 203 2.02 -10.36 -1.64
C GLY A 203 1.73 -11.83 -1.97
N LYS A 204 2.65 -12.75 -1.63
CA LYS A 204 2.46 -14.20 -1.78
C LYS A 204 1.30 -14.73 -0.94
N LEU A 205 1.06 -14.14 0.23
CA LEU A 205 -0.08 -14.47 1.09
C LEU A 205 -1.40 -13.90 0.57
N GLY A 206 -1.38 -12.97 -0.39
CA GLY A 206 -2.57 -12.25 -0.83
C GLY A 206 -3.02 -11.19 0.18
N THR A 207 -2.10 -10.69 1.02
CA THR A 207 -2.39 -9.59 1.96
C THR A 207 -2.79 -8.33 1.17
N SER A 208 -3.92 -7.74 1.54
CA SER A 208 -4.39 -6.50 0.92
C SER A 208 -3.64 -5.29 1.48
N MET A 209 -3.04 -4.50 0.59
CA MET A 209 -2.15 -3.41 0.96
C MET A 209 -2.49 -2.15 0.15
N LEU A 210 -2.42 -0.98 0.79
CA LEU A 210 -2.57 0.30 0.11
C LEU A 210 -1.42 1.23 0.49
N TYR A 211 -0.65 1.67 -0.51
CA TYR A 211 0.47 2.60 -0.31
C TYR A 211 -0.01 4.05 -0.17
N VAL A 212 0.54 4.76 0.81
CA VAL A 212 0.22 6.16 1.17
C VAL A 212 1.47 7.04 1.25
N GLY A 213 2.28 7.01 0.20
CA GLY A 213 3.45 7.89 0.04
C GLY A 213 3.12 9.24 -0.61
N ALA A 214 4.12 10.02 -0.98
CA ALA A 214 3.90 11.32 -1.58
C ALA A 214 3.37 11.25 -3.04
N PRO A 215 2.64 12.27 -3.53
CA PRO A 215 2.16 13.46 -2.82
C PRO A 215 0.95 13.15 -1.91
N PHE A 216 1.02 13.62 -0.66
CA PHE A 216 0.15 13.16 0.43
C PHE A 216 -1.33 13.48 0.28
N ASP A 217 -1.66 14.64 -0.30
CA ASP A 217 -3.06 15.02 -0.52
C ASP A 217 -3.74 14.09 -1.52
N LYS A 218 -3.03 13.68 -2.58
CA LYS A 218 -3.56 12.77 -3.61
C LYS A 218 -3.74 11.37 -3.07
N VAL A 219 -2.75 10.85 -2.33
CA VAL A 219 -2.87 9.50 -1.75
C VAL A 219 -3.91 9.45 -0.65
N TYR A 220 -4.08 10.52 0.14
CA TYR A 220 -5.17 10.61 1.10
C TYR A 220 -6.51 10.46 0.39
N LYS A 221 -6.75 11.22 -0.70
CA LYS A 221 -8.01 11.16 -1.45
C LYS A 221 -8.27 9.75 -2.01
N LYS A 222 -7.22 9.09 -2.53
CA LYS A 222 -7.32 7.71 -3.01
C LYS A 222 -7.65 6.73 -1.87
N ALA A 223 -6.98 6.85 -0.73
CA ALA A 223 -7.23 6.01 0.44
C ALA A 223 -8.63 6.25 1.02
N TYR A 224 -9.09 7.49 1.06
CA TYR A 224 -10.42 7.89 1.50
C TYR A 224 -11.53 7.25 0.65
N LEU A 225 -11.36 7.24 -0.68
CA LEU A 225 -12.29 6.58 -1.60
C LEU A 225 -12.23 5.06 -1.49
N TYR A 226 -11.07 4.48 -1.23
CA TYR A 226 -10.97 3.03 -1.07
C TYR A 226 -11.61 2.55 0.25
N LEU A 227 -11.26 3.21 1.36
CA LEU A 227 -11.62 2.80 2.71
C LEU A 227 -13.11 3.00 3.05
N ARG A 228 -13.82 3.89 2.34
CA ARG A 228 -15.28 4.01 2.51
C ARG A 228 -16.02 2.76 2.03
N GLU A 229 -15.46 2.02 1.07
CA GLU A 229 -16.13 0.90 0.41
C GLU A 229 -15.56 -0.46 0.83
N ARG A 230 -14.28 -0.48 1.23
CA ARG A 230 -13.50 -1.71 1.39
C ARG A 230 -12.60 -1.61 2.61
N SER A 231 -12.38 -2.77 3.24
CA SER A 231 -11.30 -2.91 4.21
C SER A 231 -10.00 -3.38 3.57
N LEU A 232 -8.89 -3.19 4.28
CA LEU A 232 -7.57 -3.63 3.90
C LEU A 232 -6.76 -4.06 5.13
N ASN A 233 -5.77 -4.92 4.92
CA ASN A 233 -4.93 -5.39 6.02
C ASN A 233 -3.87 -4.34 6.40
N LEU A 234 -3.21 -3.74 5.41
CA LEU A 234 -2.06 -2.84 5.65
C LEU A 234 -2.15 -1.53 4.90
N LEU A 235 -2.18 -0.43 5.65
CA LEU A 235 -1.89 0.89 5.12
C LEU A 235 -0.37 1.10 5.13
N VAL A 236 0.25 1.25 3.97
CA VAL A 236 1.71 1.17 3.82
C VAL A 236 2.31 2.54 3.55
N TRP A 237 3.15 3.01 4.47
CA TRP A 237 3.93 4.23 4.29
C TRP A 237 5.40 3.90 3.95
N VAL A 238 6.06 4.72 3.14
CA VAL A 238 7.41 4.47 2.62
C VAL A 238 8.34 5.63 2.94
N SER A 239 9.43 5.35 3.65
CA SER A 239 10.29 6.40 4.22
C SER A 239 11.01 7.31 3.22
N PHE A 240 11.22 6.85 1.98
CA PHE A 240 12.05 7.56 0.99
C PHE A 240 11.24 8.41 -0.02
N ASP A 241 9.91 8.40 0.08
CA ASP A 241 8.98 9.11 -0.81
C ASP A 241 8.80 10.60 -0.40
N ASP A 242 9.20 10.98 0.81
CA ASP A 242 8.65 12.18 1.47
C ASP A 242 9.57 13.41 1.47
N ARG A 243 10.65 13.39 0.69
CA ARG A 243 11.86 14.20 0.99
C ARG A 243 11.73 15.69 0.72
N LYS A 244 10.63 16.15 0.13
CA LYS A 244 10.32 17.58 -0.09
C LYS A 244 8.84 17.93 0.11
N GLU A 245 8.06 16.97 0.59
CA GLU A 245 6.60 17.04 0.48
C GLU A 245 5.99 17.57 1.75
N LEU A 246 5.32 18.71 1.59
CA LEU A 246 4.50 19.32 2.61
C LEU A 246 3.37 18.33 2.95
N HIS A 247 2.89 18.35 4.20
CA HIS A 247 1.73 17.58 4.66
C HIS A 247 1.94 16.11 5.09
N ARG A 248 3.17 15.59 5.22
CA ARG A 248 3.39 14.27 5.85
C ARG A 248 2.73 14.18 7.23
N GLU A 249 3.01 15.17 8.07
CA GLU A 249 2.46 15.28 9.42
C GLU A 249 0.93 15.29 9.40
N LYS A 250 0.34 15.97 8.39
CA LYS A 250 -1.11 15.96 8.20
C LYS A 250 -1.61 14.56 7.93
N LEU A 251 -1.10 13.88 6.89
CA LEU A 251 -1.55 12.51 6.59
C LEU A 251 -1.42 11.59 7.80
N PHE A 252 -0.32 11.66 8.54
CA PHE A 252 -0.09 10.82 9.72
C PHE A 252 -1.11 11.07 10.82
N SER A 253 -1.42 12.34 11.10
CA SER A 253 -2.51 12.69 12.03
C SER A 253 -3.89 12.27 11.55
N LEU A 254 -4.08 12.08 10.24
CA LEU A 254 -5.33 11.58 9.67
C LEU A 254 -5.40 10.04 9.59
N MET A 255 -4.30 9.32 9.84
CA MET A 255 -4.29 7.87 10.03
C MET A 255 -4.59 7.52 11.50
N ASP A 256 -5.71 8.01 12.02
CA ASP A 256 -5.96 8.09 13.48
C ASP A 256 -6.50 6.80 14.14
N SER A 257 -6.69 5.71 13.39
CA SER A 257 -7.21 4.44 13.93
C SER A 257 -6.26 3.81 14.95
N GLU A 258 -6.81 3.25 16.02
CA GLU A 258 -6.06 2.53 17.06
C GLU A 258 -5.68 1.12 16.58
N VAL A 259 -4.68 1.06 15.69
CA VAL A 259 -4.21 -0.17 15.05
C VAL A 259 -2.72 -0.40 15.32
N PRO A 260 -2.21 -1.63 15.18
CA PRO A 260 -0.78 -1.89 15.31
C PRO A 260 0.05 -1.13 14.26
N LEU A 261 1.23 -0.67 14.67
CA LEU A 261 2.27 -0.14 13.78
C LEU A 261 3.35 -1.22 13.58
N LEU A 262 3.45 -1.76 12.37
CA LEU A 262 4.50 -2.70 11.98
C LEU A 262 5.65 -1.91 11.33
N MET A 263 6.87 -2.10 11.82
CA MET A 263 8.07 -1.41 11.32
C MET A 263 9.13 -2.44 10.94
N ASP A 264 9.54 -2.48 9.68
CA ASP A 264 10.68 -3.29 9.27
C ASP A 264 11.98 -2.55 9.63
N VAL A 265 12.77 -3.15 10.50
CA VAL A 265 13.96 -2.51 11.05
C VAL A 265 15.22 -3.27 10.71
N ARG A 266 16.30 -2.52 10.69
CA ARG A 266 17.67 -3.01 10.64
C ARG A 266 18.54 -1.99 11.35
N ASP A 267 19.59 -2.46 12.01
CA ASP A 267 20.59 -1.60 12.60
C ASP A 267 21.16 -0.62 11.56
N SER A 268 21.38 0.63 11.95
CA SER A 268 21.73 1.69 10.99
C SER A 268 23.07 1.42 10.29
N VAL A 269 24.04 0.80 10.97
CA VAL A 269 25.31 0.39 10.37
C VAL A 269 25.10 -0.71 9.31
N GLY A 270 24.24 -1.67 9.59
CA GLY A 270 23.81 -2.70 8.65
C GLY A 270 23.08 -2.12 7.45
N ARG A 271 22.23 -1.09 7.63
CA ARG A 271 21.60 -0.36 6.52
C ARG A 271 22.65 0.34 5.66
N LEU A 272 23.61 1.03 6.27
CA LEU A 272 24.74 1.67 5.58
C LEU A 272 25.55 0.64 4.77
N LYS A 273 25.95 -0.46 5.42
CA LYS A 273 26.68 -1.57 4.77
C LYS A 273 25.89 -2.15 3.61
N HIS A 274 24.59 -2.37 3.77
CA HIS A 274 23.76 -2.87 2.69
C HIS A 274 23.67 -1.87 1.55
N GLY A 275 23.53 -0.58 1.84
CA GLY A 275 23.49 0.49 0.85
C GLY A 275 24.77 0.59 0.02
N VAL A 276 25.95 0.49 0.65
CA VAL A 276 27.24 0.45 -0.07
C VAL A 276 27.33 -0.75 -1.02
N ASN A 277 26.76 -1.89 -0.61
CA ASN A 277 26.71 -3.11 -1.43
C ASN A 277 25.48 -3.15 -2.35
N HIS A 278 24.64 -2.12 -2.34
CA HIS A 278 23.41 -2.11 -3.13
C HIS A 278 23.75 -1.71 -4.55
N GLY A 279 23.69 -2.68 -5.47
CA GLY A 279 23.84 -2.45 -6.89
C GLY A 279 22.68 -1.64 -7.48
N SER A 280 22.83 -1.23 -8.72
CA SER A 280 21.81 -0.63 -9.57
C SER A 280 22.03 -1.09 -11.00
N PHE A 281 21.03 -0.96 -11.85
CA PHE A 281 21.22 -1.22 -13.27
C PHE A 281 22.23 -0.21 -13.85
N LYS A 282 23.29 -0.72 -14.48
CA LYS A 282 24.30 0.10 -15.17
C LYS A 282 23.71 0.79 -16.41
N THR A 283 22.78 0.11 -17.07
CA THR A 283 22.03 0.63 -18.22
C THR A 283 20.54 0.38 -18.02
N GLY A 284 19.69 1.27 -18.52
CA GLY A 284 18.23 1.06 -18.55
C GLY A 284 17.78 0.07 -19.63
N LYS A 285 18.71 -0.56 -20.37
CA LYS A 285 18.40 -1.46 -21.47
C LYS A 285 17.95 -2.82 -20.93
N THR A 286 16.72 -3.18 -21.22
CA THR A 286 16.10 -4.45 -20.80
C THR A 286 15.89 -5.42 -21.97
N GLN A 287 16.04 -4.93 -23.21
CA GLN A 287 15.84 -5.67 -24.44
C GLN A 287 17.10 -5.58 -25.30
N TYR A 288 17.55 -6.74 -25.79
CA TYR A 288 18.78 -6.85 -26.55
C TYR A 288 18.51 -7.54 -27.89
N SER A 289 19.27 -7.18 -28.92
CA SER A 289 19.35 -7.92 -30.18
C SER A 289 20.43 -8.99 -30.07
N ILE A 290 20.33 -10.06 -30.87
CA ILE A 290 21.39 -11.07 -31.00
C ILE A 290 22.73 -10.48 -31.49
N ASP A 291 22.70 -9.31 -32.13
CA ASP A 291 23.88 -8.61 -32.63
C ASP A 291 24.50 -7.63 -31.62
N ASP A 292 23.86 -7.43 -30.47
CA ASP A 292 24.42 -6.56 -29.44
C ASP A 292 25.73 -7.15 -28.91
N PRO A 293 26.75 -6.31 -28.63
CA PRO A 293 27.99 -6.76 -27.99
C PRO A 293 27.70 -7.53 -26.69
N MET A 294 28.39 -8.65 -26.50
CA MET A 294 28.19 -9.55 -25.34
C MET A 294 28.45 -8.83 -24.01
N GLU A 295 29.37 -7.86 -24.02
CA GLU A 295 29.72 -7.03 -22.87
C GLU A 295 28.50 -6.30 -22.31
N LEU A 296 27.57 -5.87 -23.17
CA LEU A 296 26.32 -5.22 -22.75
C LEU A 296 25.37 -6.17 -22.01
N LEU A 297 25.49 -7.48 -22.24
CA LEU A 297 24.68 -8.50 -21.59
C LEU A 297 25.21 -8.88 -20.20
N VAL A 298 26.53 -8.79 -19.99
CA VAL A 298 27.19 -9.23 -18.75
C VAL A 298 27.48 -8.08 -17.79
N ASP A 299 27.79 -6.88 -18.29
CA ASP A 299 28.14 -5.70 -17.48
C ASP A 299 26.90 -4.84 -17.18
N ARG A 300 26.01 -5.37 -16.34
CA ARG A 300 24.68 -4.77 -16.07
C ARG A 300 24.55 -4.12 -14.70
N VAL A 301 25.59 -4.18 -13.86
CA VAL A 301 25.53 -3.74 -12.46
C VAL A 301 26.48 -2.59 -12.23
N THR A 302 26.01 -1.55 -11.55
CA THR A 302 26.84 -0.46 -11.05
C THR A 302 26.55 -0.24 -9.57
N TYR A 303 27.54 0.29 -8.85
CA TYR A 303 27.47 0.64 -7.44
C TYR A 303 27.77 2.12 -7.33
N GLY A 304 26.73 2.96 -7.23
CA GLY A 304 26.91 4.41 -7.15
C GLY A 304 27.68 5.02 -8.34
N GLY A 305 27.59 4.41 -9.53
CA GLY A 305 28.33 4.85 -10.72
C GLY A 305 29.70 4.18 -10.92
N GLN A 306 30.14 3.32 -10.00
CA GLN A 306 31.38 2.54 -10.13
C GLN A 306 31.11 1.05 -10.38
N ASP A 307 32.13 0.30 -10.79
CA ASP A 307 32.00 -1.15 -11.08
C ASP A 307 31.99 -2.04 -9.82
N LYS A 308 32.45 -1.49 -8.68
CA LYS A 308 32.56 -2.22 -7.42
C LYS A 308 31.99 -1.39 -6.27
N PRO A 309 31.51 -2.04 -5.19
CA PRO A 309 31.18 -1.35 -3.95
C PRO A 309 32.36 -0.50 -3.47
N HIS A 310 32.08 0.75 -3.11
CA HIS A 310 33.09 1.72 -2.70
C HIS A 310 32.51 2.63 -1.62
N LEU A 311 33.35 3.15 -0.72
CA LEU A 311 32.90 3.94 0.42
C LEU A 311 32.53 5.37 0.05
N ASP A 312 32.99 5.92 -1.07
CA ASP A 312 32.65 7.29 -1.47
C ASP A 312 31.15 7.49 -1.70
N ILE A 313 30.40 6.40 -1.96
CA ILE A 313 28.95 6.43 -2.01
C ILE A 313 28.38 7.00 -0.70
N LEU A 314 29.04 6.78 0.46
CA LEU A 314 28.68 7.37 1.75
C LEU A 314 28.70 8.90 1.73
N GLY A 315 29.50 9.54 0.88
CA GLY A 315 29.45 10.99 0.67
C GLY A 315 28.12 11.47 0.07
N ASN A 316 27.45 10.64 -0.72
CA ASN A 316 26.10 10.93 -1.23
C ASN A 316 25.01 10.82 -0.15
N PHE A 317 25.31 10.17 0.99
CA PHE A 317 24.39 9.99 2.12
C PHE A 317 24.18 11.35 2.78
N SER A 318 25.28 12.09 3.01
CA SER A 318 25.27 13.45 3.55
C SER A 318 24.57 14.47 2.66
N ASN A 319 24.47 14.21 1.34
CA ASN A 319 23.91 15.13 0.35
C ASN A 319 22.43 14.84 -0.01
N GLY A 320 21.78 13.92 0.70
CA GLY A 320 20.34 13.63 0.52
C GLY A 320 19.99 12.87 -0.77
N ASN A 321 20.97 12.22 -1.41
CA ASN A 321 20.74 11.45 -2.63
C ASN A 321 20.22 10.02 -2.35
N VAL A 322 19.57 9.42 -3.36
CA VAL A 322 18.17 8.93 -3.27
C VAL A 322 17.90 7.52 -2.73
N PHE A 323 18.88 6.65 -2.57
CA PHE A 323 18.56 5.23 -2.26
C PHE A 323 19.22 4.70 -0.99
N CYS A 324 20.29 5.35 -0.56
CA CYS A 324 21.07 4.93 0.58
C CYS A 324 21.58 6.20 1.25
N GLY A 325 21.08 6.50 2.46
CA GLY A 325 21.73 7.46 3.32
C GLY A 325 21.06 8.75 3.69
N SER A 326 19.80 8.90 3.39
CA SER A 326 19.08 10.04 3.92
C SER A 326 18.98 9.96 5.47
N PRO A 327 18.81 11.08 6.19
CA PRO A 327 18.56 11.11 7.65
C PRO A 327 17.53 10.09 8.15
N GLU A 328 16.67 9.60 7.25
CA GLU A 328 15.69 8.53 7.38
C GLU A 328 16.29 7.17 7.79
N ILE A 329 17.61 7.01 7.81
CA ILE A 329 18.22 5.86 8.50
C ILE A 329 18.05 5.93 10.03
N TRP A 330 17.73 7.10 10.59
CA TRP A 330 17.64 7.36 12.04
C TRP A 330 16.24 7.76 12.53
N ILE A 331 15.20 7.72 11.69
CA ILE A 331 13.91 8.35 12.02
C ILE A 331 12.90 7.45 12.74
N TYR A 332 13.26 6.24 13.18
CA TYR A 332 12.30 5.29 13.75
C TYR A 332 11.49 5.90 14.89
N ASP A 333 12.16 6.51 15.88
CA ASP A 333 11.49 7.15 17.03
C ASP A 333 10.58 8.30 16.60
N LYS A 334 11.01 9.09 15.60
CA LYS A 334 10.21 10.19 15.05
C LYS A 334 8.93 9.65 14.41
N ILE A 335 8.99 8.53 13.68
CA ILE A 335 7.82 7.91 13.06
C ILE A 335 6.84 7.41 14.11
N VAL A 336 7.32 6.78 15.18
CA VAL A 336 6.48 6.36 16.31
C VAL A 336 5.79 7.56 16.95
N GLN A 337 6.52 8.66 17.20
CA GLN A 337 5.94 9.89 17.77
C GLN A 337 4.89 10.55 16.86
N MET A 338 5.04 10.43 15.54
CA MET A 338 4.07 10.97 14.57
C MET A 338 2.80 10.11 14.43
N LEU A 339 2.78 8.90 14.98
CA LEU A 339 1.63 7.98 14.99
C LEU A 339 1.23 7.65 16.43
N PRO A 340 0.81 8.65 17.24
CA PRO A 340 0.60 8.46 18.67
C PRO A 340 -0.58 7.55 19.01
N ASN A 341 -1.51 7.32 18.07
CA ASN A 341 -2.65 6.41 18.24
C ASN A 341 -2.31 4.95 17.91
N ALA A 342 -1.06 4.63 17.53
CA ALA A 342 -0.68 3.25 17.30
C ALA A 342 -0.93 2.41 18.56
N LYS A 343 -1.72 1.34 18.42
CA LYS A 343 -2.11 0.46 19.54
C LYS A 343 -0.88 -0.12 20.26
N TYR A 344 0.10 -0.52 19.47
CA TYR A 344 1.44 -0.92 19.87
C TYR A 344 2.36 -0.88 18.65
N VAL A 345 3.66 -0.86 18.89
CA VAL A 345 4.68 -0.92 17.83
C VAL A 345 5.30 -2.31 17.78
N LYS A 346 5.25 -2.95 16.62
CA LYS A 346 5.97 -4.19 16.32
C LYS A 346 7.17 -3.88 15.44
N TYR A 347 8.35 -4.07 16.01
CA TYR A 347 9.59 -4.09 15.24
C TYR A 347 9.79 -5.49 14.65
N LEU A 348 9.96 -5.56 13.34
CA LEU A 348 10.35 -6.75 12.62
C LEU A 348 11.80 -6.57 12.18
N ASP A 349 12.73 -7.23 12.86
CA ASP A 349 14.13 -7.16 12.44
C ASP A 349 14.30 -7.90 11.11
N MET A 350 15.02 -7.30 10.18
CA MET A 350 15.34 -7.88 8.88
C MET A 350 15.88 -9.31 8.99
N GLN A 351 16.64 -9.62 10.04
CA GLN A 351 17.15 -10.96 10.28
C GLN A 351 16.01 -11.98 10.44
N GLU A 352 14.87 -11.64 11.03
CA GLU A 352 13.77 -12.57 11.25
C GLU A 352 13.15 -13.11 9.94
N ILE A 353 13.38 -12.44 8.81
CA ILE A 353 12.86 -12.80 7.49
C ILE A 353 13.97 -13.23 6.51
N VAL A 354 14.98 -13.94 7.01
CA VAL A 354 16.08 -14.50 6.20
C VAL A 354 16.17 -16.01 6.35
N GLY A 355 16.06 -16.74 5.23
CA GLY A 355 16.28 -18.20 5.18
C GLY A 355 15.15 -18.99 5.84
N GLU A 356 15.49 -20.14 6.43
CA GLU A 356 14.52 -21.09 7.01
C GLU A 356 13.57 -20.47 8.05
N ARG A 357 14.09 -19.59 8.91
CA ARG A 357 13.29 -18.89 9.94
C ARG A 357 12.15 -18.04 9.36
N THR A 358 12.26 -17.62 8.10
CA THR A 358 11.27 -16.73 7.48
C THR A 358 9.87 -17.32 7.48
N PHE A 359 9.74 -18.62 7.20
CA PHE A 359 8.43 -19.26 7.16
C PHE A 359 7.73 -19.19 8.53
N ASP A 360 8.46 -19.51 9.60
CA ASP A 360 7.94 -19.47 10.97
C ASP A 360 7.63 -18.03 11.42
N THR A 361 8.46 -17.07 11.04
CA THR A 361 8.21 -15.64 11.27
C THR A 361 6.92 -15.21 10.57
N MET A 362 6.73 -15.56 9.29
CA MET A 362 5.51 -15.24 8.56
C MET A 362 4.28 -15.92 9.16
N MET A 363 4.41 -17.15 9.69
CA MET A 363 3.34 -17.84 10.42
C MET A 363 2.94 -17.09 11.69
N LYS A 364 3.92 -16.57 12.45
CA LYS A 364 3.67 -15.76 13.65
C LYS A 364 3.00 -14.44 13.31
N LEU A 365 3.54 -13.71 12.32
CA LEU A 365 2.97 -12.43 11.87
C LEU A 365 1.55 -12.59 11.33
N ALA A 366 1.28 -13.66 10.56
CA ALA A 366 -0.07 -13.92 10.07
C ALA A 366 -1.08 -14.14 11.19
N LYS A 367 -0.68 -14.79 12.30
CA LYS A 367 -1.54 -14.94 13.49
C LYS A 367 -1.71 -13.64 14.26
N GLU A 368 -0.64 -12.88 14.43
CA GLU A 368 -0.61 -11.63 15.22
C GLU A 368 -1.40 -10.51 14.55
N PHE A 369 -1.29 -10.38 13.22
CA PHE A 369 -1.89 -9.29 12.44
C PHE A 369 -3.10 -9.74 11.60
N GLY A 370 -3.51 -11.01 11.68
CA GLY A 370 -4.66 -11.53 10.94
C GLY A 370 -4.44 -11.71 9.43
N PHE A 371 -3.19 -11.77 8.96
CA PHE A 371 -2.91 -12.07 7.55
C PHE A 371 -3.30 -13.50 7.17
N PRO A 372 -3.49 -13.80 5.88
CA PRO A 372 -3.61 -15.19 5.42
C PRO A 372 -2.41 -16.03 5.87
N LEU A 373 -2.67 -17.25 6.32
CA LEU A 373 -1.60 -18.13 6.83
C LEU A 373 -0.75 -18.67 5.67
N PRO A 374 0.60 -18.63 5.79
CA PRO A 374 1.49 -19.36 4.90
C PRO A 374 1.10 -20.83 4.78
N GLN A 375 1.20 -21.37 3.57
CA GLN A 375 0.95 -22.78 3.30
C GLN A 375 2.28 -23.51 3.10
N GLU A 376 2.35 -24.76 3.55
CA GLU A 376 3.58 -25.56 3.49
C GLU A 376 4.14 -25.70 2.07
N LYS A 377 3.26 -25.84 1.08
CA LYS A 377 3.61 -25.89 -0.34
C LYS A 377 4.38 -24.66 -0.84
N ASP A 378 4.28 -23.53 -0.13
CA ASP A 378 4.92 -22.27 -0.48
C ASP A 378 6.17 -22.02 0.38
N ARG A 379 6.58 -22.96 1.25
CA ARG A 379 7.74 -22.80 2.15
C ARG A 379 8.99 -22.37 1.42
N GLU A 380 9.32 -23.03 0.31
CA GLU A 380 10.52 -22.72 -0.49
C GLU A 380 10.55 -21.25 -0.92
N PHE A 381 9.40 -20.66 -1.26
CA PHE A 381 9.33 -19.24 -1.60
C PHE A 381 9.72 -18.35 -0.41
N PHE A 382 9.19 -18.64 0.78
CA PHE A 382 9.48 -17.86 1.99
C PHE A 382 10.92 -18.04 2.46
N THR A 383 11.52 -19.22 2.28
CA THR A 383 12.91 -19.45 2.68
C THR A 383 13.93 -18.99 1.63
N SER A 384 13.47 -18.69 0.41
CA SER A 384 14.30 -18.21 -0.68
C SER A 384 14.82 -16.77 -0.49
N LYS A 385 15.96 -16.48 -1.13
CA LYS A 385 16.50 -15.12 -1.19
C LYS A 385 15.86 -14.31 -2.31
N ILE A 386 14.84 -13.53 -1.94
CA ILE A 386 14.06 -12.68 -2.86
C ILE A 386 14.93 -11.64 -3.59
N ASN A 387 15.71 -10.85 -2.84
CA ASN A 387 16.59 -9.82 -3.42
C ASN A 387 18.03 -10.34 -3.48
N ASN A 388 18.40 -10.94 -4.62
CA ASN A 388 19.73 -11.49 -4.85
C ASN A 388 20.44 -10.81 -6.03
N GLN A 389 21.71 -11.16 -6.25
CA GLN A 389 22.57 -10.57 -7.28
C GLN A 389 22.01 -10.72 -8.70
N TYR A 390 21.19 -11.75 -8.94
CA TYR A 390 20.60 -11.99 -10.25
C TYR A 390 19.53 -10.97 -10.61
N ARG A 391 18.99 -10.18 -9.66
CA ARG A 391 18.00 -9.13 -9.96
C ARG A 391 18.47 -8.14 -11.03
N TYR A 392 19.76 -7.82 -11.05
CA TYR A 392 20.33 -6.89 -12.02
C TYR A 392 20.81 -7.59 -13.30
N LEU A 393 20.93 -8.91 -13.24
CA LEU A 393 21.44 -9.75 -14.34
C LEU A 393 20.32 -10.39 -15.16
N LEU A 394 19.15 -10.65 -14.55
CA LEU A 394 18.06 -11.43 -15.11
C LEU A 394 16.69 -10.74 -14.89
N PRO A 395 15.70 -10.97 -15.78
CA PRO A 395 15.84 -11.69 -17.04
C PRO A 395 16.62 -10.88 -18.09
N ILE A 396 17.15 -11.58 -19.09
CA ILE A 396 17.68 -10.99 -20.32
C ILE A 396 16.69 -11.38 -21.41
N THR A 397 16.11 -10.40 -22.08
CA THR A 397 15.24 -10.63 -23.24
C THR A 397 16.03 -10.35 -24.50
N ILE A 398 16.23 -11.39 -25.33
CA ILE A 398 16.91 -11.27 -26.62
C ILE A 398 15.87 -11.38 -27.73
N TYR A 399 15.76 -10.34 -28.54
CA TYR A 399 14.98 -10.33 -29.77
C TYR A 399 15.85 -10.81 -30.92
N ILE A 400 15.35 -11.84 -31.61
CA ILE A 400 16.00 -12.36 -32.82
C ILE A 400 15.13 -11.97 -34.00
N ASN A 401 15.41 -10.80 -34.59
CA ASN A 401 14.77 -10.37 -35.83
C ASN A 401 15.58 -10.84 -37.06
N LYS A 402 15.93 -12.13 -37.07
CA LYS A 402 16.71 -12.76 -38.13
C LYS A 402 16.15 -14.13 -38.44
N LYS A 403 16.25 -14.55 -39.70
CA LYS A 403 15.92 -15.92 -40.10
C LYS A 403 16.95 -16.86 -39.48
N ILE A 404 16.52 -17.68 -38.52
CA ILE A 404 17.33 -18.75 -37.95
C ILE A 404 17.19 -19.97 -38.85
N GLN A 405 18.30 -20.44 -39.44
CA GLN A 405 18.33 -21.73 -40.12
C GLN A 405 18.66 -22.81 -39.08
N VAL A 406 17.72 -23.71 -38.84
CA VAL A 406 17.92 -24.86 -37.95
C VAL A 406 18.34 -26.06 -38.81
N PHE A 407 19.54 -26.57 -38.60
CA PHE A 407 20.03 -27.78 -39.25
C PHE A 407 19.82 -28.98 -38.33
N VAL A 408 18.97 -29.92 -38.75
CA VAL A 408 18.84 -31.21 -38.07
C VAL A 408 19.72 -32.19 -38.82
N GLN A 409 20.88 -32.50 -38.26
CA GLN A 409 21.76 -33.53 -38.81
C GLN A 409 21.51 -34.85 -38.08
N GLN A 410 21.13 -35.87 -38.84
CA GLN A 410 21.03 -37.23 -38.35
C GLN A 410 22.45 -37.79 -38.18
N GLN A 411 22.92 -38.01 -36.96
CA GLN A 411 23.96 -39.01 -36.77
C GLN A 411 23.30 -40.38 -37.00
N ILE A 412 23.62 -40.96 -38.14
CA ILE A 412 23.27 -42.32 -38.54
C ILE A 412 23.87 -43.26 -37.46
N HIS A 413 23.19 -44.16 -36.74
CA HIS A 413 22.05 -45.02 -37.03
C HIS A 413 21.32 -45.46 -35.74
N SER A 414 20.06 -45.04 -35.51
CA SER A 414 19.02 -45.90 -34.93
C SER A 414 17.64 -45.24 -35.10
N LEU A 415 16.58 -46.04 -35.29
CA LEU A 415 15.18 -45.56 -35.33
C LEU A 415 14.66 -45.10 -33.95
N GLN A 416 15.47 -45.23 -32.88
CA GLN A 416 15.15 -44.77 -31.52
C GLN A 416 15.64 -43.35 -31.24
N ASP A 417 16.45 -42.73 -32.12
CA ASP A 417 17.10 -41.43 -31.86
C ASP A 417 16.34 -40.19 -32.37
N LYS A 418 15.02 -40.29 -32.58
CA LYS A 418 14.19 -39.11 -32.84
C LYS A 418 13.86 -38.41 -31.52
N ILE A 419 14.62 -37.35 -31.20
CA ILE A 419 14.24 -36.41 -30.15
C ILE A 419 13.18 -35.46 -30.72
N ASP A 420 11.91 -35.70 -30.38
CA ASP A 420 10.87 -34.70 -30.59
C ASP A 420 11.05 -33.58 -29.55
N ILE A 421 11.43 -32.39 -30.04
CA ILE A 421 11.61 -31.21 -29.21
C ILE A 421 10.31 -30.42 -29.01
N LEU A 422 9.26 -30.70 -29.80
CA LEU A 422 7.97 -30.00 -29.73
C LEU A 422 7.28 -30.14 -28.36
N PRO A 423 7.30 -31.30 -27.66
CA PRO A 423 6.75 -31.42 -26.31
C PRO A 423 7.52 -30.62 -25.25
N ARG A 424 8.80 -30.28 -25.52
CA ARG A 424 9.63 -29.47 -24.62
C ARG A 424 9.48 -27.97 -24.88
N LEU A 425 8.72 -27.60 -25.91
CA LEU A 425 8.37 -26.23 -26.24
C LEU A 425 6.94 -25.98 -25.73
N SER A 426 6.80 -25.43 -24.52
CA SER A 426 5.50 -24.91 -24.07
C SER A 426 5.41 -23.40 -24.32
N LEU A 427 4.31 -22.99 -24.94
CA LEU A 427 3.87 -21.59 -24.96
C LEU A 427 2.91 -21.41 -23.79
N ASP A 428 3.30 -20.62 -22.81
CA ASP A 428 2.35 -20.03 -21.86
C ASP A 428 2.13 -18.55 -22.24
N TYR A 429 0.98 -18.02 -21.85
CA TYR A 429 0.36 -16.72 -22.18
C TYR A 429 1.25 -15.47 -21.99
N PHE A 430 2.51 -15.62 -21.56
CA PHE A 430 3.46 -14.55 -21.24
C PHE A 430 4.84 -14.62 -21.92
N GLY A 431 5.08 -15.54 -22.86
CA GLY A 431 6.27 -15.48 -23.71
C GLY A 431 7.58 -15.97 -23.08
N ILE A 432 7.93 -17.21 -23.43
CA ILE A 432 9.26 -17.85 -23.55
C ILE A 432 10.17 -17.95 -22.30
N LYS A 433 10.34 -19.19 -21.82
CA LYS A 433 11.59 -19.71 -21.23
C LYS A 433 12.25 -20.65 -22.24
N VAL A 434 13.54 -20.48 -22.51
CA VAL A 434 14.39 -21.52 -23.12
C VAL A 434 15.17 -22.19 -21.99
N GLY A 435 14.97 -23.48 -21.78
CA GLY A 435 15.73 -24.27 -20.82
C GLY A 435 16.28 -25.52 -21.48
N LEU A 436 17.60 -25.66 -21.52
CA LEU A 436 18.28 -26.96 -21.66
C LEU A 436 18.51 -27.47 -20.23
N PHE A 437 17.76 -28.49 -19.84
CA PHE A 437 18.04 -29.25 -18.62
C PHE A 437 18.67 -30.57 -19.04
N CYS A 438 19.85 -30.85 -18.47
CA CYS A 438 20.64 -32.06 -18.73
C CYS A 438 19.89 -33.34 -18.34
#